data_AF-A0A6B1A0U3-F1
#
_entry.id   AF-A0A6B1A0U3-F1
#
_cell.length_a   1.000
_cell.length_b   1.000
_cell.length_c   1.000
_cell.angle_alpha   90.00
_cell.angle_beta   90.00
_cell.angle_gamma   90.00
#
_symmetry.space_group_name_H-M   'P 1'
#
loop_
_entity.id
_entity.type
_entity.pdbx_description
1 polymer ?
#
loop_
_entity_poly.entity_id
_entity_poly.type
_entity_poly.pdbx_seq_one_letter_code
_entity_poly.pdbx_strand_id
1 'polypeptide(L)'
;INIKTRKPLISNVQGGLSGPPIKNIAINTVNKLSKLYDVPIMGCGGVSSWRDAAEFVLAGAVAVQVGSAAMDDLSVLGSISEGIEAWRLSSNT
;
A
#
# COMPACT_ATOMS: atom_id res chain seq x y z
N ILE A 1 13.34 -5.78 -17.99
CA ILE A 1 14.13 -6.03 -19.22
C ILE A 1 13.64 -5.10 -20.31
N ASN A 2 14.52 -4.44 -21.05
CA ASN A 2 14.15 -3.63 -22.21
C ASN A 2 14.15 -4.49 -23.48
N ILE A 3 13.05 -4.49 -24.23
CA ILE A 3 12.87 -5.37 -25.41
C ILE A 3 13.76 -4.98 -26.60
N LYS A 4 14.19 -3.71 -26.70
CA LYS A 4 15.04 -3.22 -27.79
C LYS A 4 16.51 -3.50 -27.49
N THR A 5 16.95 -3.20 -26.27
CA THR A 5 18.37 -3.36 -25.89
C THR A 5 18.70 -4.76 -25.36
N ARG A 6 17.69 -5.58 -25.04
CA ARG A 6 17.81 -6.89 -24.38
C ARG A 6 18.60 -6.84 -23.06
N LYS A 7 18.61 -5.69 -22.40
CA LYS A 7 19.34 -5.46 -21.14
C LYS A 7 18.37 -5.13 -19.98
N PRO A 8 18.80 -5.27 -18.71
CA PRO A 8 18.08 -4.72 -17.56
C PRO A 8 17.81 -3.21 -17.72
N LEU A 9 16.67 -2.75 -17.19
CA LEU A 9 16.31 -1.32 -17.21
C LEU A 9 17.03 -0.52 -16.12
N ILE A 10 17.44 -1.18 -15.04
CA ILE A 10 18.13 -0.58 -13.89
C ILE A 10 19.59 -1.06 -13.87
N SER A 11 20.49 -0.18 -13.42
CA SER A 11 21.94 -0.45 -13.39
C SER A 11 22.32 -1.61 -12.48
N ASN A 12 21.63 -1.76 -11.35
CA ASN A 12 21.95 -2.77 -10.34
C ASN A 12 21.45 -4.19 -10.69
N VAL A 13 20.90 -4.38 -11.90
CA VAL A 13 20.31 -5.63 -12.44
C VAL A 13 19.06 -6.12 -11.70
N GLN A 14 19.09 -6.11 -10.36
CA GLN A 14 18.01 -6.41 -9.44
C GLN A 14 17.61 -5.16 -8.65
N GLY A 15 16.35 -5.09 -8.27
CA GLY A 15 15.78 -4.00 -7.49
C GLY A 15 14.50 -4.41 -6.81
N GLY A 16 14.07 -3.63 -5.82
CA GLY A 16 12.80 -3.85 -5.14
C GLY A 16 11.61 -3.61 -6.07
N LEU A 17 10.62 -4.49 -6.00
CA LEU A 17 9.31 -4.26 -6.60
C LEU A 17 8.44 -3.53 -5.58
N SER A 18 7.82 -2.42 -5.99
CA SER A 18 6.91 -1.65 -5.15
C SER A 18 5.65 -1.26 -5.95
N GLY A 19 4.74 -0.52 -5.32
CA GLY A 19 3.51 -0.07 -5.95
C GLY A 19 2.42 -1.16 -6.05
N PRO A 20 1.38 -0.93 -6.87
CA PRO A 20 0.21 -1.81 -6.96
C PRO A 20 0.51 -3.31 -7.14
N PRO A 21 1.56 -3.74 -7.87
CA PRO A 21 1.86 -5.16 -8.05
C PRO A 21 2.09 -5.95 -6.75
N ILE A 22 2.51 -5.31 -5.66
CA ILE A 22 2.76 -5.99 -4.37
C ILE A 22 1.60 -5.90 -3.38
N LYS A 23 0.50 -5.18 -3.71
CA LYS A 23 -0.58 -4.85 -2.78
C LYS A 23 -1.16 -6.08 -2.08
N ASN A 24 -1.57 -7.09 -2.86
CA ASN A 24 -2.24 -8.28 -2.31
C ASN A 24 -1.32 -9.10 -1.40
N ILE A 25 -0.01 -9.12 -1.70
CA ILE A 25 1.00 -9.78 -0.87
C ILE A 25 1.14 -9.04 0.47
N ALA A 26 1.19 -7.70 0.42
CA ALA A 26 1.29 -6.85 1.60
C ALA A 26 0.06 -6.98 2.52
N ILE A 27 -1.16 -6.91 1.98
CA ILE A 27 -2.41 -7.07 2.75
C ILE A 27 -2.46 -8.45 3.41
N ASN A 28 -2.16 -9.53 2.67
CA ASN A 28 -2.15 -10.88 3.22
C ASN A 28 -1.12 -11.03 4.34
N THR A 29 0.03 -10.36 4.22
CA THR A 29 1.07 -10.36 5.25
C THR A 29 0.59 -9.65 6.51
N VAL A 30 0.00 -8.47 6.38
CA VAL A 30 -0.60 -7.73 7.50
C VAL A 30 -1.68 -8.57 8.20
N ASN A 31 -2.62 -9.16 7.46
CA ASN A 31 -3.68 -10.01 8.00
C ASN A 31 -3.17 -11.24 8.77
N LYS A 32 -2.04 -11.80 8.34
CA LYS A 32 -1.42 -12.92 9.06
C LYS A 32 -0.75 -12.44 10.34
N LEU A 33 0.05 -11.40 10.25
CA LEU A 33 0.82 -10.89 11.39
C LEU A 33 -0.09 -10.32 12.47
N SER A 34 -1.19 -9.66 12.11
CA SER A 34 -2.17 -9.08 13.05
C SER A 34 -2.89 -10.12 13.90
N LYS A 35 -2.92 -11.38 13.46
CA LYS A 35 -3.50 -12.50 14.20
C LYS A 35 -2.47 -13.28 15.01
N LEU A 36 -1.20 -13.14 14.67
CA LEU A 36 -0.10 -13.88 15.29
C LEU A 36 0.55 -13.12 16.45
N TYR A 37 0.51 -11.78 16.40
CA TYR A 37 1.21 -10.93 17.35
C TYR A 37 0.28 -9.83 17.88
N ASP A 38 0.42 -9.54 19.18
CA ASP A 38 -0.32 -8.49 19.88
C ASP A 38 0.46 -7.16 19.90
N VAL A 39 1.04 -6.79 18.75
CA VAL A 39 1.76 -5.52 18.58
C VAL A 39 1.13 -4.71 17.46
N PRO A 40 1.11 -3.37 17.53
CA PRO A 40 0.54 -2.55 16.47
C PRO A 40 1.28 -2.74 15.14
N ILE A 41 0.53 -3.03 14.06
CA ILE A 41 1.10 -3.26 12.73
C ILE A 41 0.82 -2.08 11.82
N MET A 42 1.87 -1.57 11.17
CA MET A 42 1.74 -0.60 10.09
C MET A 42 1.77 -1.33 8.75
N GLY A 43 0.74 -1.11 7.92
CA GLY A 43 0.64 -1.66 6.58
C GLY A 43 1.42 -0.82 5.56
N CYS A 44 2.14 -1.47 4.65
CA CYS A 44 2.85 -0.80 3.56
C CYS A 44 2.91 -1.71 2.34
N GLY A 45 2.67 -1.14 1.16
CA GLY A 45 2.86 -1.82 -0.12
C GLY A 45 1.69 -1.62 -1.07
N GLY A 46 1.89 -0.81 -2.11
CA GLY A 46 0.94 -0.69 -3.22
C GLY A 46 -0.37 0.05 -2.93
N VAL A 47 -0.40 0.88 -1.88
CA VAL A 47 -1.53 1.75 -1.55
C VAL A 47 -1.56 2.92 -2.52
N SER A 48 -2.70 3.13 -3.19
CA SER A 48 -2.90 4.22 -4.16
C SER A 48 -4.25 4.92 -4.04
N SER A 49 -5.13 4.44 -3.16
CA SER A 49 -6.46 4.97 -2.95
C SER A 49 -6.94 4.75 -1.51
N TRP A 50 -7.98 5.47 -1.10
CA TRP A 50 -8.59 5.27 0.22
C TRP A 50 -9.13 3.84 0.40
N ARG A 51 -9.56 3.19 -0.69
CA ARG A 51 -10.04 1.79 -0.66
C ARG A 51 -8.91 0.84 -0.33
N ASP A 52 -7.74 1.03 -0.94
CA ASP A 52 -6.57 0.22 -0.61
C ASP A 52 -6.20 0.40 0.88
N ALA A 53 -6.20 1.64 1.36
CA ALA A 53 -5.90 1.91 2.76
C ALA A 53 -6.95 1.30 3.71
N ALA A 54 -8.24 1.30 3.34
CA ALA A 54 -9.29 0.59 4.07
C ALA A 54 -9.09 -0.93 4.07
N GLU A 55 -8.63 -1.54 2.95
CA GLU A 55 -8.28 -2.97 2.91
C GLU A 55 -7.17 -3.31 3.93
N PHE A 56 -6.16 -2.44 4.08
CA PHE A 56 -5.12 -2.61 5.10
C PHE A 56 -5.65 -2.48 6.54
N VAL A 57 -6.53 -1.50 6.79
CA VAL A 57 -7.16 -1.33 8.11
C VAL A 57 -8.02 -2.55 8.45
N LEU A 58 -8.82 -3.05 7.50
CA LEU A 58 -9.62 -4.28 7.67
C LEU A 58 -8.76 -5.53 7.87
N ALA A 59 -7.54 -5.55 7.32
CA ALA A 59 -6.56 -6.60 7.57
C ALA A 59 -5.89 -6.51 8.97
N GLY A 60 -6.16 -5.44 9.73
CA GLY A 60 -5.63 -5.23 11.08
C GLY A 60 -4.43 -4.28 11.16
N ALA A 61 -4.18 -3.47 10.13
CA ALA A 61 -3.22 -2.38 10.25
C ALA A 61 -3.79 -1.23 11.09
N VAL A 62 -2.96 -0.66 11.98
CA VAL A 62 -3.31 0.56 12.74
C VAL A 62 -2.93 1.85 12.01
N ALA A 63 -2.06 1.74 11.01
CA ALA A 63 -1.59 2.84 10.18
C ALA A 63 -1.17 2.31 8.80
N VAL A 64 -1.18 3.16 7.78
CA VAL A 64 -0.88 2.78 6.38
C VAL A 64 0.16 3.73 5.79
N GLN A 65 1.19 3.18 5.14
CA GLN A 65 2.21 3.94 4.42
C GLN A 65 1.91 4.02 2.92
N VAL A 66 2.21 5.16 2.31
CA VAL A 66 2.06 5.41 0.87
C VAL A 66 3.42 5.83 0.31
N GLY A 67 4.02 4.98 -0.52
CA GLY A 67 5.34 5.19 -1.12
C GLY A 67 5.25 5.52 -2.61
N SER A 68 5.14 4.50 -3.46
CA SER A 68 5.19 4.65 -4.93
C SER A 68 4.17 5.65 -5.46
N ALA A 69 2.92 5.63 -4.97
CA ALA A 69 1.90 6.58 -5.41
C ALA A 69 2.23 8.03 -5.02
N ALA A 70 2.84 8.24 -3.85
CA ALA A 70 3.26 9.58 -3.40
C ALA A 70 4.50 10.10 -4.14
N MET A 71 5.31 9.21 -4.70
CA MET A 71 6.41 9.59 -5.60
C MET A 71 5.91 10.08 -6.95
N ASP A 72 4.77 9.55 -7.42
CA ASP A 72 4.13 9.98 -8.67
C ASP A 72 3.33 11.29 -8.47
N ASP A 73 2.54 11.37 -7.39
CA ASP A 73 1.75 12.56 -7.03
C ASP A 73 1.50 12.65 -5.51
N LEU A 74 2.00 13.71 -4.86
CA LEU A 74 1.81 13.95 -3.43
C LEU A 74 0.34 14.24 -3.04
N SER A 75 -0.51 14.69 -3.97
CA SER A 75 -1.92 14.98 -3.71
C SER A 75 -2.72 13.73 -3.31
N VAL A 76 -2.21 12.54 -3.65
CA VAL A 76 -2.79 11.25 -3.27
C VAL A 76 -2.95 11.10 -1.77
N LEU A 77 -2.05 11.70 -0.97
CA LEU A 77 -2.10 11.62 0.50
C LEU A 77 -3.36 12.30 1.05
N GLY A 78 -3.71 13.48 0.51
CA GLY A 78 -4.94 14.19 0.86
C GLY A 78 -6.18 13.40 0.43
N SER A 79 -6.18 12.91 -0.81
CA SER A 79 -7.29 12.10 -1.36
C SER A 79 -7.55 10.82 -0.55
N ILE A 80 -6.49 10.15 -0.08
CA ILE A 80 -6.60 8.97 0.78
C ILE A 80 -7.16 9.36 2.16
N SER A 81 -6.64 10.43 2.76
CA SER A 81 -7.07 10.91 4.08
C SER A 81 -8.56 11.27 4.09
N GLU A 82 -9.00 12.08 3.12
CA GLU A 82 -10.40 12.49 2.98
C GLU A 82 -11.32 11.30 2.72
N GLY A 83 -10.91 10.38 1.84
CA GLY A 83 -11.68 9.19 1.51
C GLY A 83 -11.84 8.22 2.69
N ILE A 84 -10.78 8.03 3.50
CA ILE A 84 -10.88 7.21 4.71
C ILE A 84 -11.84 7.84 5.72
N GLU A 85 -11.76 9.16 5.94
CA GLU A 85 -12.61 9.81 6.93
C GLU A 85 -14.09 9.75 6.51
N ALA A 86 -14.38 10.01 5.22
CA ALA A 86 -15.72 9.85 4.68
C ALA A 86 -16.24 8.41 4.83
N TRP A 87 -15.42 7.41 4.50
CA TRP A 87 -15.78 5.99 4.65
C TRP A 87 -16.07 5.61 6.11
N ARG A 88 -15.22 6.08 7.04
CA ARG A 88 -15.38 5.86 8.49
C ARG A 88 -16.70 6.40 9.00
N LEU A 89 -17.09 7.62 8.59
CA LEU A 89 -18.36 8.23 8.97
C LEU A 89 -19.56 7.49 8.39
N SER A 90 -19.48 7.03 7.14
CA SER A 90 -20.55 6.28 6.49
C SER A 90 -20.81 4.89 7.10
N SER A 91 -19.79 4.29 7.72
CA SER A 91 -19.90 2.94 8.30
C SER A 91 -20.38 2.92 9.76
N ASN A 92 -20.57 4.11 10.36
CA ASN A 92 -21.01 4.29 11.74
C ASN A 92 -22.49 4.71 11.85
N THR A 93 -23.21 4.70 10.73
CA THR A 93 -24.66 4.95 10.62
C THR A 93 -25.35 3.65 10.20
#